data_AF-A0A151F9U8-F1
#
_entry.id   AF-A0A151F9U8-F1
#
_cell.length_a   1.000
_cell.length_b   1.000
_cell.length_c   1.000
_cell.angle_alpha   90.00
_cell.angle_beta   90.00
_cell.angle_gamma   90.00
#
_symmetry.space_group_name_H-M   'P 1'
#
loop_
_entity.id
_entity.type
_entity.pdbx_description
1 polymer ?
#
loop_
_entity_poly.entity_id
_entity_poly.type
_entity_poly.pdbx_seq_one_letter_code
_entity_poly.pdbx_strand_id
1 'polypeptide(L)'
;MSEDSLGEEQKLNPKLETILKEHWEHARFCEYEMILFTSIYGAIVAGALVFMSRMDYKEPINFALASLLSLFLLGLSALGFGVVISQSLGHHNYILNVLMILDCWKKTRFYKNPKKPCFLKKSCRQFYEITIAFFGILFVYYAFFPSDGKIPDTVSFGQVLLLIVIFLSLFASIEKLYQWKWEIYSIKRRLFMAALRKSKGEFCKYDNWDEQLENKNSQLWKDIRAKLGSDEQYAKLLKKVFP
;
A
#
# COMPACT_ATOMS: atom_id res chain seq x y z
N MET A 1 42.99 -9.21 32.57
CA MET A 1 41.69 -8.90 31.93
C MET A 1 41.99 -7.90 30.83
N SER A 2 42.13 -8.39 29.60
CA SER A 2 42.50 -7.59 28.43
C SER A 2 41.25 -7.01 27.76
N GLU A 3 41.24 -5.68 27.62
CA GLU A 3 40.26 -4.89 26.87
C GLU A 3 40.50 -4.97 25.35
N ASP A 4 40.71 -6.18 24.79
CA ASP A 4 41.10 -6.38 23.39
C ASP A 4 40.05 -7.14 22.53
N SER A 5 38.75 -6.94 22.78
CA SER A 5 37.71 -7.60 21.95
C SER A 5 36.59 -6.70 21.43
N LEU A 6 36.84 -5.39 21.34
CA LEU A 6 35.92 -4.41 20.73
C LEU A 6 36.47 -3.77 19.45
N GLY A 7 37.51 -4.37 18.84
CA GLY A 7 38.31 -3.75 17.79
C GLY A 7 38.34 -4.47 16.45
N GLU A 8 37.20 -4.94 15.93
CA GLU A 8 37.05 -5.12 14.49
C GLU A 8 35.65 -4.68 14.07
N GLU A 9 35.49 -3.38 13.84
CA GLU A 9 34.60 -2.93 12.77
C GLU A 9 35.11 -3.59 11.48
N GLN A 10 34.62 -4.80 11.20
CA GLN A 10 34.74 -5.43 9.90
C GLN A 10 34.27 -4.42 8.86
N LYS A 11 35.22 -3.75 8.19
CA LYS A 11 34.97 -2.87 7.04
C LYS A 11 34.01 -3.62 6.13
N LEU A 12 32.80 -3.06 6.02
CA LEU A 12 31.75 -3.61 5.17
C LEU A 12 32.35 -3.75 3.77
N ASN A 13 32.20 -4.92 3.15
CA ASN A 13 32.69 -5.12 1.78
C ASN A 13 32.12 -4.01 0.88
N PRO A 14 32.92 -3.25 0.13
CA PRO A 14 32.44 -2.11 -0.64
C PRO A 14 31.35 -2.51 -1.65
N LYS A 15 31.36 -3.75 -2.18
CA LYS A 15 30.26 -4.26 -3.03
C LYS A 15 28.95 -4.42 -2.26
N LEU A 16 29.01 -4.83 -1.00
CA LEU A 16 27.84 -4.99 -0.14
C LEU A 16 27.24 -3.64 0.24
N GLU A 17 28.11 -2.67 0.53
CA GLU A 17 27.71 -1.29 0.78
C GLU A 17 26.95 -0.73 -0.42
N THR A 18 27.44 -0.95 -1.64
CA THR A 18 26.76 -0.55 -2.87
C THR A 18 25.39 -1.20 -3.01
N ILE A 19 25.28 -2.53 -2.84
CA ILE A 19 23.99 -3.24 -2.98
C ILE A 19 22.96 -2.74 -1.94
N LEU A 20 23.40 -2.56 -0.69
CA LEU A 20 22.54 -2.06 0.39
C LEU A 20 22.09 -0.62 0.12
N LYS A 21 23.01 0.22 -0.38
CA LYS A 21 22.74 1.60 -0.77
C LYS A 21 21.72 1.65 -1.90
N GLU A 22 21.89 0.85 -2.96
CA GLU A 22 20.95 0.78 -4.09
C GLU A 22 19.55 0.39 -3.64
N HIS A 23 19.40 -0.68 -2.85
CA HIS A 23 18.09 -1.12 -2.36
C HIS A 23 17.45 -0.09 -1.41
N TRP A 24 18.26 0.60 -0.61
CA TRP A 24 17.79 1.67 0.26
C TRP A 24 17.32 2.89 -0.53
N GLU A 25 18.08 3.29 -1.55
CA GLU A 25 17.73 4.37 -2.47
C GLU A 25 16.45 4.03 -3.24
N HIS A 26 16.27 2.78 -3.68
CA HIS A 26 15.04 2.34 -4.34
C HIS A 26 13.83 2.38 -3.38
N ALA A 27 14.00 1.94 -2.14
CA ALA A 27 12.93 2.05 -1.14
C ALA A 27 12.53 3.52 -0.89
N ARG A 28 13.51 4.43 -0.84
CA ARG A 28 13.29 5.88 -0.71
C ARG A 28 12.65 6.49 -1.96
N PHE A 29 13.04 6.02 -3.14
CA PHE A 29 12.46 6.43 -4.42
C PHE A 29 10.97 6.10 -4.48
N CYS A 30 10.56 4.89 -4.06
CA CYS A 30 9.14 4.54 -3.93
C CYS A 30 8.36 5.51 -3.04
N GLU A 31 8.95 5.98 -1.92
CA GLU A 31 8.30 6.96 -1.06
C GLU A 31 8.14 8.32 -1.74
N TYR A 32 9.20 8.77 -2.42
CA TYR A 32 9.20 10.03 -3.15
C TYR A 32 8.17 10.02 -4.29
N GLU A 33 8.12 8.95 -5.08
CA GLU A 33 7.15 8.81 -6.16
C GLU A 33 5.71 8.84 -5.65
N MET A 34 5.41 8.17 -4.53
CA MET A 34 4.07 8.26 -3.92
C MET A 34 3.71 9.69 -3.54
N ILE A 35 4.62 10.43 -2.89
CA ILE A 35 4.37 11.82 -2.47
C ILE A 35 4.17 12.70 -3.70
N LEU A 36 5.06 12.61 -4.68
CA LEU A 36 5.03 13.41 -5.90
C LEU A 36 3.72 13.17 -6.66
N PHE A 37 3.36 11.91 -6.87
CA PHE A 37 2.14 11.54 -7.57
C PHE A 37 0.89 12.01 -6.82
N THR A 38 0.85 11.83 -5.50
CA THR A 38 -0.25 12.33 -4.65
C THR A 38 -0.37 13.85 -4.72
N SER A 39 0.76 14.57 -4.73
CA SER A 39 0.78 16.04 -4.77
C SER A 39 0.29 16.58 -6.12
N ILE A 40 0.76 16.00 -7.22
CA ILE A 40 0.32 16.35 -8.58
C ILE A 40 -1.19 16.11 -8.72
N TYR A 41 -1.64 14.93 -8.30
CA TYR A 41 -3.06 14.59 -8.35
C TYR A 41 -3.91 15.51 -7.43
N GLY A 42 -3.42 15.85 -6.25
CA GLY A 42 -4.08 16.82 -5.35
C GLY A 42 -4.25 18.20 -6.00
N ALA A 43 -3.26 18.67 -6.75
CA ALA A 43 -3.37 19.91 -7.52
C ALA A 43 -4.42 19.82 -8.64
N ILE A 44 -4.47 18.69 -9.36
CA ILE A 44 -5.50 18.43 -10.37
C ILE A 44 -6.91 18.44 -9.75
N VAL A 45 -7.09 17.75 -8.62
CA VAL A 45 -8.37 17.72 -7.88
C VAL A 45 -8.79 19.12 -7.45
N ALA A 46 -7.88 19.91 -6.87
CA ALA A 46 -8.18 21.28 -6.46
C ALA A 46 -8.59 22.15 -7.65
N GLY A 47 -7.84 22.08 -8.75
CA GLY A 47 -8.17 22.82 -9.98
C GLY A 47 -9.54 22.42 -10.55
N ALA A 48 -9.84 21.13 -10.57
CA ALA A 48 -11.12 20.62 -11.07
C ALA A 48 -12.30 21.04 -10.17
N LEU A 49 -12.12 21.02 -8.85
CA LEU A 49 -13.15 21.48 -7.91
C LEU A 49 -13.42 22.98 -8.04
N VAL A 50 -12.37 23.79 -8.19
CA VAL A 50 -12.52 25.23 -8.45
C VAL A 50 -13.25 25.46 -9.78
N PHE A 51 -12.90 24.71 -10.83
CA PHE A 51 -13.58 24.79 -12.11
C PHE A 51 -15.07 24.43 -12.01
N MET A 52 -15.40 23.30 -11.36
CA MET A 52 -16.79 22.89 -11.12
C MET A 52 -17.56 23.92 -10.28
N SER A 53 -16.95 24.52 -9.25
CA SER A 53 -17.61 25.52 -8.41
C SER A 53 -18.05 26.79 -9.15
N ARG A 54 -17.48 27.06 -10.33
CA ARG A 54 -17.77 28.25 -11.15
C ARG A 54 -18.75 27.96 -12.29
N MET A 55 -19.20 26.72 -12.45
CA MET A 55 -20.15 26.36 -13.52
C MET A 55 -21.57 26.84 -13.20
N ASP A 56 -22.28 27.32 -14.23
CA ASP A 56 -23.72 27.53 -14.12
C ASP A 56 -24.46 26.22 -14.42
N TYR A 57 -24.87 25.54 -13.36
CA TYR A 57 -25.61 24.28 -13.45
C TYR A 57 -27.03 24.46 -14.00
N LYS A 58 -27.48 25.68 -14.31
CA LYS A 58 -28.73 25.89 -15.07
C LYS A 58 -28.64 25.41 -16.52
N GLU A 59 -27.43 25.26 -17.04
CA GLU A 59 -27.20 24.77 -18.40
C GLU A 59 -26.93 23.25 -18.41
N PRO A 60 -27.68 22.46 -19.20
CA PRO A 60 -27.48 21.00 -19.29
C PRO A 60 -26.06 20.59 -19.68
N ILE A 61 -25.37 21.41 -20.48
CA ILE A 61 -24.00 21.16 -20.91
C ILE A 61 -23.01 21.15 -19.73
N ASN A 62 -23.23 22.02 -18.73
CA ASN A 62 -22.39 22.10 -17.54
C ASN A 62 -22.59 20.89 -16.62
N PHE A 63 -23.81 20.35 -16.56
CA PHE A 63 -24.09 19.07 -15.90
C PHE A 63 -23.36 17.90 -16.57
N ALA A 64 -23.42 17.81 -17.89
CA ALA A 64 -22.73 16.77 -18.65
C ALA A 64 -21.20 16.87 -18.49
N LEU A 65 -20.66 18.10 -18.54
CA LEU A 65 -19.23 18.36 -18.30
C LEU A 65 -18.81 17.97 -16.88
N ALA A 66 -19.59 18.32 -15.85
CA ALA A 66 -19.30 17.94 -14.47
C ALA A 66 -19.37 16.43 -14.25
N SER A 67 -20.30 15.74 -14.91
CA SER A 67 -20.39 14.27 -14.91
C SER A 67 -19.15 13.63 -15.54
N LEU A 68 -18.75 14.07 -16.74
CA LEU A 68 -17.56 13.59 -17.44
C LEU A 68 -16.28 13.86 -16.64
N LEU A 69 -16.17 15.05 -16.06
CA LEU A 69 -15.02 15.43 -15.22
C LEU A 69 -14.96 14.58 -13.95
N SER A 70 -16.11 14.33 -13.31
CA SER A 70 -16.19 13.44 -12.14
C SER A 70 -15.78 12.01 -12.48
N LEU A 71 -16.19 11.49 -13.63
CA LEU A 71 -15.79 10.17 -14.12
C LEU A 71 -14.28 10.11 -14.41
N PHE A 72 -13.73 11.14 -15.05
CA PHE A 72 -12.29 11.24 -15.31
C PHE A 72 -11.48 11.25 -14.01
N LEU A 73 -11.89 12.06 -13.03
CA LEU A 73 -11.24 12.15 -11.72
C LEU A 73 -11.39 10.87 -10.91
N LEU A 74 -12.52 10.17 -11.04
CA LEU A 74 -12.70 8.83 -10.46
C LEU A 74 -11.70 7.83 -11.04
N GLY A 75 -11.54 7.81 -12.37
CA GLY A 75 -10.54 6.99 -13.05
C GLY A 75 -9.12 7.29 -12.59
N LEU A 76 -8.74 8.58 -12.52
CA LEU A 76 -7.44 9.01 -12.00
C LEU A 76 -7.25 8.62 -10.52
N SER A 77 -8.30 8.69 -9.71
CA SER A 77 -8.26 8.27 -8.30
C SER A 77 -7.94 6.79 -8.18
N ALA A 78 -8.59 5.95 -8.99
CA ALA A 78 -8.37 4.51 -8.99
C ALA A 78 -6.96 4.14 -9.48
N LEU A 79 -6.47 4.81 -10.52
CA LEU A 79 -5.09 4.63 -11.00
C LEU A 79 -4.07 5.06 -9.93
N GLY A 80 -4.29 6.21 -9.29
CA GLY A 80 -3.43 6.69 -8.22
C GLY A 80 -3.41 5.78 -6.99
N PHE A 81 -4.56 5.24 -6.62
CA PHE A 81 -4.63 4.20 -5.60
C PHE A 81 -3.79 2.96 -5.96
N GLY A 82 -3.85 2.53 -7.22
CA GLY A 82 -3.01 1.45 -7.75
C GLY A 82 -1.52 1.75 -7.64
N VAL A 83 -1.10 2.97 -7.99
CA VAL A 83 0.30 3.43 -7.83
C VAL A 83 0.71 3.38 -6.36
N VAL A 84 -0.10 3.91 -5.45
CA VAL A 84 0.21 3.90 -4.00
C VAL A 84 0.34 2.47 -3.46
N ILE A 85 -0.50 1.55 -3.92
CA ILE A 85 -0.39 0.12 -3.56
C ILE A 85 0.91 -0.47 -4.10
N SER A 86 1.19 -0.28 -5.39
CA SER A 86 2.38 -0.83 -6.05
C SER A 86 3.66 -0.33 -5.38
N GLN A 87 3.78 0.99 -5.17
CA GLN A 87 4.94 1.60 -4.51
C GLN A 87 5.05 1.21 -3.04
N SER A 88 3.91 1.05 -2.35
CA SER A 88 3.91 0.53 -0.99
C SER A 88 4.46 -0.89 -0.93
N LEU A 89 4.10 -1.76 -1.88
CA LEU A 89 4.62 -3.13 -1.99
C LEU A 89 6.10 -3.14 -2.39
N GLY A 90 6.48 -2.36 -3.41
CA GLY A 90 7.87 -2.22 -3.86
C GLY A 90 8.81 -1.80 -2.74
N HIS A 91 8.46 -0.73 -2.02
CA HIS A 91 9.20 -0.30 -0.83
C HIS A 91 9.32 -1.43 0.22
N HIS A 92 8.24 -2.18 0.45
CA HIS A 92 8.28 -3.29 1.40
C HIS A 92 9.20 -4.43 0.94
N ASN A 93 9.22 -4.74 -0.35
CA ASN A 93 10.12 -5.73 -0.93
C ASN A 93 11.59 -5.30 -0.83
N TYR A 94 11.91 -4.05 -1.18
CA TYR A 94 13.28 -3.55 -1.06
C TYR A 94 13.80 -3.57 0.38
N ILE A 95 12.96 -3.22 1.37
CA ILE A 95 13.31 -3.36 2.79
C ILE A 95 13.53 -4.83 3.17
N LEU A 96 12.70 -5.75 2.69
CA LEU A 96 12.88 -7.18 2.96
C LEU A 96 14.20 -7.69 2.37
N ASN A 97 14.57 -7.28 1.16
CA ASN A 97 15.84 -7.64 0.53
C ASN A 97 17.03 -7.12 1.35
N VAL A 98 16.98 -5.87 1.82
CA VAL A 98 17.98 -5.31 2.74
C VAL A 98 18.11 -6.16 4.01
N LEU A 99 16.98 -6.55 4.61
CA LEU A 99 16.98 -7.38 5.81
C LEU A 99 17.55 -8.78 5.56
N MET A 100 17.27 -9.40 4.41
CA MET A 100 17.86 -10.68 4.02
C MET A 100 19.37 -10.58 3.84
N ILE A 101 19.84 -9.56 3.13
CA ILE A 101 21.28 -9.33 2.92
C ILE A 101 21.99 -9.20 4.28
N LEU A 102 21.41 -8.44 5.20
CA LEU A 102 21.95 -8.29 6.56
C LEU A 102 21.88 -9.60 7.37
N ASP A 103 20.87 -10.44 7.16
CA ASP A 103 20.72 -11.76 7.80
C ASP A 103 21.76 -12.76 7.30
N CYS A 104 21.95 -12.86 5.97
CA CYS A 104 22.98 -13.69 5.35
C CYS A 104 24.39 -13.34 5.87
N TRP A 105 24.60 -12.09 6.28
CA TRP A 105 25.87 -11.61 6.80
C TRP A 105 25.94 -11.60 8.34
N LYS A 106 24.92 -12.13 9.04
CA LYS A 106 24.83 -12.15 10.52
C LYS A 106 24.92 -10.75 11.17
N LYS A 107 24.63 -9.68 10.43
CA LYS A 107 24.63 -8.28 10.89
C LYS A 107 23.22 -7.80 11.24
N THR A 108 22.35 -8.71 11.69
CA THR A 108 20.93 -8.46 12.03
C THR A 108 20.70 -7.43 13.13
N ARG A 109 21.74 -7.12 13.93
CA ARG A 109 21.67 -6.09 15.00
C ARG A 109 21.48 -4.67 14.46
N PHE A 110 21.82 -4.39 13.20
CA PHE A 110 21.71 -3.05 12.60
C PHE A 110 20.26 -2.59 12.35
N TYR A 111 19.30 -3.52 12.28
CA TYR A 111 17.92 -3.20 11.89
C TYR A 111 16.91 -3.55 12.98
N LYS A 112 17.11 -2.98 14.18
CA LYS A 112 16.27 -3.27 15.36
C LYS A 112 14.89 -2.60 15.32
N ASN A 113 14.63 -1.68 14.38
CA ASN A 113 13.39 -0.89 14.38
C ASN A 113 12.76 -0.69 12.98
N PRO A 114 12.14 -1.73 12.39
CA PRO A 114 11.42 -1.62 11.10
C PRO A 114 10.10 -0.84 11.18
N LYS A 115 9.78 -0.23 12.33
CA LYS A 115 8.55 0.53 12.56
C LYS A 115 8.78 2.02 12.24
N LYS A 116 8.88 2.40 10.97
CA LYS A 116 8.56 3.73 10.38
C LYS A 116 8.87 3.73 8.87
N PRO A 117 8.10 4.39 7.98
CA PRO A 117 6.97 5.28 8.20
C PRO A 117 5.65 4.66 7.66
N CYS A 118 4.91 3.94 8.52
CA CYS A 118 3.54 3.48 8.16
C CYS A 118 2.56 4.65 7.94
N PHE A 119 2.87 5.83 8.47
CA PHE A 119 1.98 7.00 8.46
C PHE A 119 1.80 7.59 7.06
N LEU A 120 2.88 7.68 6.26
CA LEU A 120 2.83 8.26 4.92
C LEU A 120 2.00 7.40 3.96
N LYS A 121 2.27 6.09 3.97
CA LYS A 121 1.50 5.10 3.19
C LYS A 121 0.02 5.14 3.54
N LYS A 122 -0.30 5.21 4.83
CA LYS A 122 -1.67 5.33 5.31
C LYS A 122 -2.33 6.62 4.83
N SER A 123 -1.63 7.75 4.90
CA SER A 123 -2.16 9.06 4.50
C SER A 123 -2.45 9.14 3.00
N CYS A 124 -1.49 8.76 2.15
CA CYS A 124 -1.69 8.70 0.69
C CYS A 124 -2.83 7.74 0.34
N ARG A 125 -2.89 6.57 0.99
CA ARG A 125 -3.95 5.59 0.77
C ARG A 125 -5.33 6.16 1.12
N GLN A 126 -5.49 6.69 2.32
CA GLN A 126 -6.75 7.28 2.78
C GLN A 126 -7.21 8.43 1.89
N PHE A 127 -6.27 9.25 1.42
CA PHE A 127 -6.57 10.32 0.48
C PHE A 127 -7.21 9.78 -0.80
N TYR A 128 -6.64 8.75 -1.43
CA TYR A 128 -7.23 8.13 -2.63
C TYR A 128 -8.54 7.38 -2.35
N GLU A 129 -8.68 6.71 -1.20
CA GLU A 129 -9.96 6.09 -0.81
C GLU A 129 -11.07 7.14 -0.72
N ILE A 130 -10.77 8.28 -0.10
CA ILE A 130 -11.70 9.42 0.01
C ILE A 130 -12.02 9.98 -1.37
N THR A 131 -11.01 10.20 -2.23
CA THR A 131 -11.28 10.78 -3.56
C THR A 131 -12.07 9.83 -4.46
N ILE A 132 -11.81 8.51 -4.42
CA ILE A 132 -12.63 7.52 -5.14
C ILE A 132 -14.08 7.59 -4.68
N ALA A 133 -14.32 7.55 -3.36
CA ALA A 133 -15.68 7.59 -2.83
C ALA A 133 -16.39 8.92 -3.15
N PHE A 134 -15.66 10.05 -3.04
CA PHE A 134 -16.18 11.38 -3.35
C PHE A 134 -16.54 11.54 -4.83
N PHE A 135 -15.63 11.20 -5.75
CA PHE A 135 -15.90 11.31 -7.18
C PHE A 135 -16.88 10.26 -7.69
N GLY A 136 -16.95 9.08 -7.06
CA GLY A 136 -18.00 8.09 -7.32
C GLY A 136 -19.39 8.66 -7.05
N ILE A 137 -19.56 9.37 -5.94
CA ILE A 137 -20.83 10.04 -5.61
C ILE A 137 -21.11 11.20 -6.52
N LEU A 138 -20.12 12.06 -6.79
CA LEU A 138 -20.32 13.18 -7.71
C LEU A 138 -20.75 12.68 -9.08
N PHE A 139 -20.13 11.60 -9.57
CA PHE A 139 -20.55 10.96 -10.81
C PHE A 139 -21.99 10.46 -10.74
N VAL A 140 -22.36 9.72 -9.67
CA VAL A 140 -23.75 9.25 -9.50
C VAL A 140 -24.74 10.42 -9.42
N TYR A 141 -24.36 11.49 -8.72
CA TYR A 141 -25.15 12.71 -8.62
C TYR A 141 -25.38 13.32 -10.00
N TYR A 142 -24.32 13.69 -10.72
CA TYR A 142 -24.46 14.36 -12.01
C TYR A 142 -25.02 13.46 -13.13
N ALA A 143 -24.83 12.15 -13.06
CA ALA A 143 -25.30 11.21 -14.09
C ALA A 143 -26.77 10.79 -13.91
N PHE A 144 -27.27 10.68 -12.69
CA PHE A 144 -28.59 10.09 -12.42
C PHE A 144 -29.62 11.03 -11.77
N PHE A 145 -29.19 12.12 -11.12
CA PHE A 145 -30.13 13.06 -10.51
C PHE A 145 -30.86 14.02 -11.46
N PRO A 146 -30.34 14.39 -12.64
CA PRO A 146 -31.16 15.04 -13.66
C PRO A 146 -32.05 13.99 -14.37
N SER A 147 -32.87 13.26 -13.61
CA SER A 147 -33.96 12.46 -14.15
C SER A 147 -35.04 13.42 -14.62
N ASP A 148 -35.41 13.34 -15.90
CA ASP A 148 -36.46 14.12 -16.59
C ASP A 148 -36.03 15.48 -17.19
N GLY A 149 -34.73 15.74 -17.34
CA GLY A 149 -34.24 16.96 -18.00
C GLY A 149 -34.51 18.25 -17.22
N LYS A 150 -35.03 18.13 -15.99
CA LYS A 150 -35.19 19.22 -15.04
C LYS A 150 -34.03 19.19 -14.06
N ILE A 151 -33.35 20.31 -13.97
CA ILE A 151 -32.30 20.52 -12.98
C ILE A 151 -32.99 20.61 -11.61
N PRO A 152 -32.63 19.77 -10.63
CA PRO A 152 -33.27 19.84 -9.32
C PRO A 152 -32.93 21.17 -8.64
N ASP A 153 -33.94 22.02 -8.44
CA ASP A 153 -33.78 23.31 -7.73
C ASP A 153 -33.36 23.11 -6.27
N THR A 154 -33.67 21.95 -5.69
CA THR A 154 -33.28 21.57 -4.33
C THR A 154 -32.98 20.08 -4.24
N VAL A 155 -31.88 19.71 -3.57
CA VAL A 155 -31.58 18.32 -3.22
C VAL A 155 -32.41 17.94 -1.99
N SER A 156 -33.22 16.88 -2.09
CA SER A 156 -34.05 16.45 -0.96
C SER A 156 -33.20 15.76 0.12
N PHE A 157 -33.64 15.82 1.38
CA PHE A 157 -32.94 15.15 2.49
C PHE A 157 -32.73 13.65 2.23
N GLY A 158 -33.71 12.97 1.64
CA GLY A 158 -33.60 11.55 1.29
C GLY A 158 -32.52 11.28 0.24
N GLN A 159 -32.33 12.19 -0.70
CA GLN A 159 -31.28 12.11 -1.72
C GLN A 159 -29.88 12.29 -1.09
N VAL A 160 -29.73 13.28 -0.21
CA VAL A 160 -28.48 13.46 0.57
C VAL A 160 -28.16 12.21 1.38
N LEU A 161 -29.16 11.64 2.07
CA LEU A 161 -28.97 10.43 2.87
C LEU A 161 -28.55 9.24 1.99
N LEU A 162 -29.17 9.06 0.82
CA LEU A 162 -28.80 8.02 -0.13
C LEU A 162 -27.34 8.16 -0.59
N LEU A 163 -26.91 9.38 -0.93
CA LEU A 163 -25.52 9.64 -1.33
C LEU A 163 -24.54 9.33 -0.20
N ILE A 164 -24.86 9.68 1.05
CA ILE A 164 -24.04 9.32 2.22
C ILE A 164 -23.95 7.79 2.38
N VAL A 165 -25.04 7.06 2.21
CA VAL A 165 -25.03 5.58 2.27
C VAL A 165 -24.17 4.99 1.16
N ILE A 166 -24.25 5.54 -0.06
CA ILE A 166 -23.38 5.13 -1.18
C ILE A 166 -21.91 5.43 -0.85
N PHE A 167 -21.59 6.59 -0.25
CA PHE A 167 -20.25 6.93 0.21
C PHE A 167 -19.68 5.87 1.14
N LEU A 168 -20.41 5.60 2.22
CA LEU A 168 -19.96 4.71 3.28
C LEU A 168 -19.83 3.27 2.76
N SER A 169 -20.74 2.84 1.88
CA SER A 169 -20.67 1.49 1.30
C SER A 169 -19.51 1.31 0.32
N LEU A 170 -19.23 2.30 -0.55
CA LEU A 170 -18.07 2.28 -1.43
C LEU A 170 -16.76 2.32 -0.64
N PHE A 171 -16.66 3.23 0.33
CA PHE A 171 -15.49 3.35 1.19
C PHE A 171 -15.23 2.04 1.96
N ALA A 172 -16.26 1.46 2.58
CA ALA A 172 -16.15 0.20 3.29
C ALA A 172 -15.77 -0.97 2.36
N SER A 173 -16.28 -1.00 1.13
CA SER A 173 -15.96 -2.03 0.15
C SER A 173 -14.50 -1.97 -0.30
N ILE A 174 -13.98 -0.77 -0.54
CA ILE A 174 -12.57 -0.53 -0.90
C ILE A 174 -11.65 -0.93 0.27
N GLU A 175 -11.93 -0.46 1.49
CA GLU A 175 -11.14 -0.81 2.67
C GLU A 175 -11.17 -2.33 2.91
N LYS A 176 -12.33 -2.99 2.76
CA LYS A 176 -12.44 -4.45 2.93
C LYS A 176 -11.65 -5.24 1.90
N LEU A 177 -11.73 -4.86 0.61
CA LEU A 177 -10.94 -5.49 -0.45
C LEU A 177 -9.43 -5.30 -0.23
N TYR A 178 -9.05 -4.09 0.19
CA TYR A 178 -7.66 -3.78 0.52
C TYR A 178 -7.17 -4.59 1.72
N GLN A 179 -7.91 -4.58 2.84
CA GLN A 179 -7.57 -5.33 4.05
C GLN A 179 -7.42 -6.82 3.75
N TRP A 180 -8.34 -7.42 2.99
CA TRP A 180 -8.26 -8.82 2.65
C TRP A 180 -6.98 -9.18 1.88
N LYS A 181 -6.63 -8.40 0.84
CA LYS A 181 -5.37 -8.61 0.11
C LYS A 181 -4.14 -8.35 0.98
N TRP A 182 -4.18 -7.29 1.79
CA TRP A 182 -3.08 -6.91 2.66
C TRP A 182 -2.83 -7.91 3.78
N GLU A 183 -3.88 -8.48 4.37
CA GLU A 183 -3.77 -9.51 5.41
C GLU A 183 -3.02 -10.72 4.87
N ILE A 184 -3.42 -11.23 3.70
CA ILE A 184 -2.76 -12.37 3.04
C ILE A 184 -1.26 -12.07 2.85
N TYR A 185 -0.92 -10.90 2.34
CA TYR A 185 0.46 -10.49 2.14
C TYR A 185 1.23 -10.32 3.46
N SER A 186 0.61 -9.70 4.46
CA SER A 186 1.20 -9.43 5.77
C SER A 186 1.50 -10.71 6.55
N ILE A 187 0.64 -11.73 6.44
CA ILE A 187 0.84 -13.05 7.04
C ILE A 187 2.06 -13.71 6.43
N LYS A 188 2.14 -13.80 5.09
CA LYS A 188 3.30 -14.36 4.38
C LYS A 188 4.59 -13.70 4.83
N ARG A 189 4.60 -12.36 4.91
CA ARG A 189 5.76 -11.57 5.35
C ARG A 189 6.15 -11.84 6.80
N ARG A 190 5.21 -11.86 7.75
CA ARG A 190 5.52 -12.10 9.17
C ARG A 190 6.12 -13.48 9.37
N LEU A 191 5.58 -14.48 8.68
CA LEU A 191 6.10 -15.85 8.71
C LEU A 191 7.52 -15.91 8.15
N PHE A 192 7.74 -15.24 7.02
CA PHE A 192 9.07 -15.13 6.44
C PHE A 192 10.07 -14.46 7.38
N MET A 193 9.70 -13.33 8.00
CA MET A 193 10.52 -12.64 9.00
C MET A 193 10.79 -13.50 10.24
N ALA A 194 9.81 -14.29 10.68
CA ALA A 194 9.98 -15.21 11.80
C ALA A 194 10.94 -16.36 11.44
N ALA A 195 10.86 -16.86 10.21
CA ALA A 195 11.77 -17.87 9.68
C ALA A 195 13.19 -17.31 9.58
N LEU A 196 13.38 -16.12 8.99
CA LEU A 196 14.67 -15.43 8.90
C LEU A 196 15.32 -15.26 10.28
N ARG A 197 14.59 -14.74 11.27
CA ARG A 197 15.10 -14.55 12.64
C ARG A 197 15.55 -15.85 13.33
N LYS A 198 14.96 -16.99 12.95
CA LYS A 198 15.37 -18.32 13.45
C LYS A 198 16.47 -18.96 12.61
N SER A 199 16.69 -18.46 11.39
CA SER A 199 17.69 -19.00 10.48
C SER A 199 19.06 -18.42 10.82
N LYS A 200 20.08 -19.27 10.98
CA LYS A 200 21.47 -18.83 11.11
C LYS A 200 22.09 -18.58 9.71
N GLY A 201 21.36 -17.94 8.79
CA GLY A 201 21.79 -17.69 7.40
C GLY A 201 21.53 -18.85 6.42
N GLU A 202 20.68 -19.82 6.77
CA GLU A 202 20.41 -21.00 5.92
C GLU A 202 19.51 -20.72 4.71
N PHE A 203 18.83 -19.58 4.70
CA PHE A 203 17.94 -19.22 3.61
C PHE A 203 18.70 -18.73 2.37
N CYS A 204 19.98 -18.34 2.46
CA CYS A 204 20.76 -17.82 1.33
C CYS A 204 21.03 -18.81 0.18
N LYS A 205 20.53 -20.06 0.26
CA LYS A 205 20.67 -21.13 -0.75
C LYS A 205 19.60 -21.14 -1.84
N TYR A 206 18.60 -20.27 -1.76
CA TYR A 206 17.50 -20.23 -2.73
C TYR A 206 17.73 -19.17 -3.78
N ASP A 207 17.65 -19.58 -5.05
CA ASP A 207 17.61 -18.68 -6.19
C ASP A 207 16.15 -18.32 -6.54
N ASN A 208 15.93 -17.13 -7.12
CA ASN A 208 14.61 -16.65 -7.58
C ASN A 208 13.52 -16.57 -6.48
N TRP A 209 13.80 -15.76 -5.46
CA TRP A 209 12.96 -15.60 -4.26
C TRP A 209 11.51 -15.21 -4.52
N ASP A 210 11.27 -14.27 -5.43
CA ASP A 210 9.92 -13.76 -5.71
C ASP A 210 9.01 -14.89 -6.19
N GLU A 211 9.50 -15.71 -7.11
CA GLU A 211 8.80 -16.89 -7.63
C GLU A 211 8.58 -17.95 -6.53
N GLN A 212 9.59 -18.18 -5.67
CA GLN A 212 9.47 -19.14 -4.59
C GLN A 212 8.55 -18.69 -3.46
N LEU A 213 8.42 -17.38 -3.20
CA LEU A 213 7.48 -16.82 -2.23
C LEU A 213 6.03 -16.86 -2.74
N GLU A 214 5.83 -16.75 -4.05
CA GLU A 214 4.51 -16.87 -4.68
C GLU A 214 4.04 -18.32 -4.75
N ASN A 215 4.92 -19.25 -5.12
CA ASN A 215 4.60 -20.67 -5.20
C ASN A 215 4.55 -21.33 -3.81
N LYS A 216 3.35 -21.54 -3.25
CA LYS A 216 3.15 -22.19 -1.94
C LYS A 216 3.79 -23.58 -1.80
N ASN A 217 4.08 -24.24 -2.91
CA ASN A 217 4.70 -25.56 -2.95
C ASN A 217 6.21 -25.52 -3.18
N SER A 218 6.82 -24.32 -3.21
CA SER A 218 8.25 -24.14 -3.36
C SER A 218 9.03 -24.80 -2.23
N GLN A 219 10.29 -25.11 -2.50
CA GLN A 219 11.19 -25.69 -1.51
C GLN A 219 11.40 -24.72 -0.33
N LEU A 220 11.40 -23.40 -0.59
CA LEU A 220 11.40 -22.37 0.44
C LEU A 220 10.24 -22.53 1.44
N TRP A 221 8.99 -22.64 0.98
CA TRP A 221 7.83 -22.78 1.87
C TRP A 221 7.81 -24.11 2.61
N LYS A 222 8.40 -25.17 2.04
CA LYS A 222 8.60 -26.44 2.73
C LYS A 222 9.61 -26.29 3.88
N ASP A 223 10.73 -25.63 3.65
CA ASP A 223 11.74 -25.36 4.68
C ASP A 223 11.24 -24.41 5.78
N ILE A 224 10.46 -23.38 5.41
CA ILE A 224 9.79 -22.48 6.36
C ILE A 224 8.84 -23.28 7.26
N ARG A 225 8.00 -24.16 6.67
CA ARG A 225 7.09 -25.03 7.43
C ARG A 225 7.86 -25.98 8.33
N ALA A 226 8.89 -26.64 7.82
CA ALA A 226 9.74 -27.54 8.61
C ALA A 226 10.36 -26.86 9.84
N LYS A 227 10.77 -25.58 9.71
CA LYS A 227 11.32 -24.80 10.83
C LYS A 227 10.30 -24.20 11.79
N LEU A 228 9.09 -23.91 11.31
CA LEU A 228 8.01 -23.36 12.13
C LEU A 228 7.22 -24.45 12.86
N GLY A 229 7.35 -25.72 12.46
CA GLY A 229 6.67 -26.88 13.03
C GLY A 229 5.35 -27.22 12.33
N SER A 230 4.56 -28.15 12.89
CA SER A 230 3.31 -28.64 12.28
C SER A 230 2.33 -27.49 11.96
N ASP A 231 1.40 -27.72 11.03
CA ASP A 231 0.34 -26.76 10.68
C ASP A 231 -0.48 -26.29 11.91
N GLU A 232 -0.45 -27.05 13.00
CA GLU A 232 -1.05 -26.72 14.29
C GLU A 232 -0.23 -25.71 15.11
N GLN A 233 1.10 -25.80 15.09
CA GLN A 233 1.98 -24.75 15.64
C GLN A 233 1.93 -23.48 14.78
N TYR A 234 1.76 -23.63 13.48
CA TYR A 234 1.53 -22.55 12.53
C TYR A 234 0.19 -21.84 12.82
N ALA A 235 -0.90 -22.58 13.04
CA ALA A 235 -2.19 -22.04 13.47
C ALA A 235 -2.14 -21.38 14.87
N LYS A 236 -1.36 -21.93 15.81
CA LYS A 236 -1.10 -21.32 17.12
C LYS A 236 -0.29 -20.03 17.02
N LEU A 237 0.72 -19.96 16.15
CA LEU A 237 1.50 -18.75 15.88
C LEU A 237 0.62 -17.67 15.24
N LEU A 238 -0.27 -18.05 14.32
CA LEU A 238 -1.29 -17.15 13.77
C LEU A 238 -2.19 -16.60 14.89
N LYS A 239 -2.75 -17.45 15.77
CA LYS A 239 -3.56 -16.99 16.92
C LYS A 239 -2.79 -16.13 17.93
N LYS A 240 -1.48 -16.31 18.08
CA LYS A 240 -0.65 -15.57 19.06
C LYS A 240 -0.13 -14.23 18.53
N VAL A 241 0.03 -14.13 17.20
CA VAL A 241 0.49 -12.92 16.49
C VAL A 241 -0.68 -12.03 16.06
N PHE A 242 -1.90 -12.58 16.06
CA PHE A 242 -3.15 -11.88 15.82
C PHE A 242 -4.11 -12.15 17.01
N PRO A 243 -3.99 -11.39 18.13
CA PRO A 243 -5.03 -11.36 19.16
C PRO A 243 -6.31 -10.72 18.65
#